data_AF-A0A821XJZ7-F1
#
_entry.id   AF-A0A821XJZ7-F1
#
_cell.length_a   1.000
_cell.length_b   1.000
_cell.length_c   1.000
_cell.angle_alpha   90.00
_cell.angle_beta   90.00
_cell.angle_gamma   90.00
#
_symmetry.space_group_name_H-M   'P 1'
#
loop_
_entity.id
_entity.type
_entity.pdbx_description
1 polymer ?
#
loop_
_entity_poly.entity_id
_entity_poly.type
_entity_poly.pdbx_seq_one_letter_code
_entity_poly.pdbx_strand_id
1 'polypeptide(L)'
;MALRTPMKKTQFGSRDLLANGGGCPVEVFCRLRPPKDNNNDQEIDNTSSIKILSSTELTLYSSENAKNGQIRESHYQFTHILTDDVSQSAAFKELAIPFLDDLIQGKNSVLFTYGITGSGKTYTMMGPLNNPGLIPRSFDVIFNSIGPYLGKKYLLRSDRQNGYEIQSETEILLERQRKEIPIIKINNNQRTKISEPTNTRTLDMTSIWNAQLNENCSYFIFVTFVEIYNNYIYDLFDDDILNKAPQSKQLREDNRGRPYIRDVKEIEVRSSEEAIELLNMGLKRRRIAHTQLNTESSRSHSVLSMRLVQFHNNIPLTSLVCFVF
;
A
#
# COMPACT_ATOMS: atom_id res chain seq x y z
N MET A 1 12.47 8.96 -0.52
CA MET A 1 11.59 9.98 -1.12
C MET A 1 10.21 9.36 -1.29
N ALA A 2 9.19 9.90 -0.63
CA ALA A 2 7.80 9.52 -0.90
C ALA A 2 7.13 10.65 -1.67
N LEU A 3 6.44 10.38 -2.79
CA LEU A 3 5.57 11.41 -3.38
C LEU A 3 4.08 11.07 -3.27
N ARG A 4 3.30 12.14 -3.16
CA ARG A 4 1.85 12.20 -3.01
C ARG A 4 1.23 12.72 -4.30
N THR A 5 0.14 12.09 -4.76
CA THR A 5 -0.75 12.71 -5.76
C THR A 5 -2.20 12.49 -5.36
N PRO A 6 -2.99 13.54 -5.05
CA PRO A 6 -4.43 13.44 -4.88
C PRO A 6 -5.09 13.45 -6.26
N MET A 7 -5.79 12.38 -6.63
CA MET A 7 -6.60 12.37 -7.85
C MET A 7 -8.00 12.87 -7.53
N LYS A 8 -8.42 13.96 -8.21
CA LYS A 8 -9.71 14.64 -7.99
C LYS A 8 -10.90 13.71 -8.23
N LYS A 9 -11.97 13.96 -7.48
CA LYS A 9 -13.33 13.45 -7.70
C LYS A 9 -13.85 13.99 -9.04
N THR A 10 -14.15 13.12 -10.01
CA THR A 10 -14.83 13.51 -11.26
C THR A 10 -16.29 13.85 -10.95
N GLN A 11 -16.60 15.13 -10.77
CA GLN A 11 -17.98 15.62 -10.74
C GLN A 11 -18.53 15.72 -12.17
N PHE A 12 -19.73 15.19 -12.39
CA PHE A 12 -20.47 15.36 -13.64
C PHE A 12 -21.46 16.54 -13.52
N GLY A 13 -21.31 17.51 -14.43
CA GLY A 13 -22.38 18.26 -15.10
C GLY A 13 -23.09 19.43 -14.38
N SER A 14 -22.63 20.66 -14.61
CA SER A 14 -23.41 21.76 -15.24
C SER A 14 -22.50 22.96 -15.52
N ARG A 15 -22.73 23.62 -16.65
CA ARG A 15 -21.86 24.63 -17.28
C ARG A 15 -21.67 25.90 -16.45
N ASP A 16 -20.46 26.45 -16.59
CA ASP A 16 -20.01 27.83 -16.41
C ASP A 16 -20.13 28.47 -15.01
N LEU A 17 -18.99 28.61 -14.32
CA LEU A 17 -18.30 29.89 -14.06
C LEU A 17 -17.29 29.74 -12.91
N LEU A 18 -16.02 29.76 -13.27
CA LEU A 18 -14.87 30.43 -12.62
C LEU A 18 -13.61 29.57 -12.77
N ALA A 19 -12.77 30.03 -13.69
CA ALA A 19 -11.40 29.60 -13.84
C ALA A 19 -10.63 29.84 -12.52
N ASN A 20 -10.24 28.76 -11.86
CA ASN A 20 -9.08 28.74 -10.98
C ASN A 20 -8.42 27.36 -11.10
N GLY A 21 -7.25 27.34 -11.75
CA GLY A 21 -6.42 26.15 -11.97
C GLY A 21 -5.76 25.63 -10.69
N GLY A 22 -6.55 25.28 -9.68
CA GLY A 22 -6.07 24.65 -8.44
C GLY A 22 -5.91 23.15 -8.62
N GLY A 23 -4.77 22.71 -9.15
CA GLY A 23 -4.31 21.32 -8.99
C GLY A 23 -3.93 21.08 -7.52
N CYS A 24 -4.18 19.88 -6.98
CA CYS A 24 -3.63 19.53 -5.68
C CYS A 24 -2.15 19.16 -5.93
N PRO A 25 -1.18 19.93 -5.42
CA PRO A 25 0.22 19.75 -5.78
C PRO A 25 0.75 18.40 -5.29
N VAL A 26 1.76 17.91 -5.99
CA VAL A 26 2.48 16.69 -5.59
C VAL A 26 3.31 17.03 -4.35
N GLU A 27 3.04 16.38 -3.23
CA GLU A 27 3.88 16.53 -2.04
C GLU A 27 5.03 15.54 -2.06
N VAL A 28 6.20 15.97 -1.63
CA VAL A 28 7.42 15.18 -1.67
C VAL A 28 8.06 15.16 -0.30
N PHE A 29 8.13 13.98 0.30
CA PHE A 29 8.74 13.78 1.61
C PHE A 29 10.11 13.14 1.45
N CYS A 30 11.13 13.71 2.11
CA CYS A 30 12.41 13.04 2.30
C CYS A 30 12.36 12.29 3.62
N ARG A 31 12.84 11.05 3.66
CA ARG A 31 12.99 10.30 4.91
C ARG A 31 14.41 9.79 5.01
N LEU A 32 15.09 10.23 6.06
CA LEU A 32 16.41 9.72 6.40
C LEU A 32 16.25 8.37 7.09
N ARG A 33 17.19 7.47 6.80
CA ARG A 33 17.19 6.13 7.38
C ARG A 33 17.61 6.27 8.85
N PRO A 34 16.87 5.70 9.82
CA PRO A 34 17.33 5.64 11.21
C PRO A 34 18.71 4.97 11.33
N PRO A 35 19.60 5.43 12.22
CA PRO A 35 20.86 4.76 12.48
C PRO A 35 20.60 3.30 12.87
N LYS A 36 21.50 2.40 12.48
CA LYS A 36 21.40 1.01 12.92
C LYS A 36 21.69 0.96 14.42
N ASP A 37 20.85 0.28 15.19
CA ASP A 37 21.12 -0.07 16.59
C ASP A 37 22.30 -1.05 16.68
N ASN A 38 23.53 -0.57 16.46
CA ASN A 38 24.75 -1.32 16.70
C ASN A 38 25.63 -0.50 17.65
N ASN A 39 25.60 -0.87 18.93
CA ASN A 39 26.55 -0.43 19.96
C ASN A 39 28.01 -0.89 19.69
N ASN A 40 28.38 -1.35 18.48
CA ASN A 40 29.70 -1.88 18.18
C ASN A 40 30.32 -1.41 16.85
N ASP A 41 29.65 -0.57 16.07
CA ASP A 41 30.29 0.06 14.91
C ASP A 41 30.65 1.50 15.29
N GLN A 42 31.80 1.65 15.95
CA GLN A 42 32.54 2.92 15.96
C GLN A 42 33.11 3.22 14.56
N GLU A 43 32.26 3.20 13.54
CA GLU A 43 32.51 4.04 12.37
C GLU A 43 32.03 5.43 12.76
N ILE A 44 32.99 6.19 13.27
CA ILE A 44 32.91 7.63 13.39
C ILE A 44 32.61 8.15 11.97
N ASP A 45 31.33 8.34 11.66
CA ASP A 45 30.86 9.00 10.44
C ASP A 45 31.17 10.51 10.58
N ASN A 46 32.47 10.84 10.61
CA ASN A 46 32.99 12.21 10.72
C ASN A 46 32.85 13.01 9.41
N THR A 47 31.97 12.58 8.52
CA THR A 47 31.56 13.34 7.34
C THR A 47 30.07 13.13 7.13
N SER A 48 29.24 13.79 7.93
CA SER A 48 27.82 13.94 7.61
C SER A 48 27.71 14.67 6.28
N SER A 49 27.68 13.90 5.20
CA SER A 49 27.52 14.39 3.82
C SER A 49 26.13 15.01 3.60
N ILE A 50 25.33 15.08 4.65
CA ILE A 50 23.97 15.57 4.71
C ILE A 50 23.87 16.56 5.87
N LYS A 51 23.44 17.78 5.58
CA LYS A 51 23.10 18.80 6.58
C LYS A 51 21.65 19.23 6.39
N ILE A 52 20.90 19.13 7.48
CA ILE A 52 19.49 19.54 7.52
C ILE A 52 19.47 21.00 7.97
N LEU A 53 18.93 21.87 7.12
CA LEU A 53 18.83 23.31 7.41
C LEU A 53 17.51 23.65 8.10
N SER A 54 16.43 22.98 7.66
CA SER A 54 15.10 23.11 8.22
C SER A 54 14.30 21.82 8.03
N SER A 55 13.05 21.79 8.49
CA SER A 55 12.13 20.69 8.23
C SER A 55 11.78 20.50 6.74
N THR A 56 12.19 21.43 5.86
CA THR A 56 11.90 21.39 4.41
C THR A 56 13.15 21.45 3.53
N GLU A 57 14.30 21.86 4.09
CA GLU A 57 15.53 22.09 3.33
C GLU A 57 16.69 21.22 3.82
N LEU A 58 17.35 20.56 2.86
CA LEU A 58 18.50 19.70 3.10
C LEU A 58 19.60 19.99 2.09
N THR A 59 20.83 19.91 2.55
CA THR A 59 22.03 20.14 1.77
C THR A 59 22.89 18.89 1.75
N LEU A 60 23.37 18.51 0.56
CA LEU A 60 24.30 17.41 0.36
C LEU A 60 25.69 17.95 0.04
N TYR A 61 26.71 17.43 0.72
CA TYR A 61 28.12 17.67 0.43
C TYR A 61 28.71 16.44 -0.24
N SER A 62 29.15 16.56 -1.49
CA SER A 62 29.82 15.47 -2.20
C SER A 62 31.30 15.79 -2.41
N SER A 63 32.18 14.90 -1.94
CA SER A 63 33.62 14.95 -2.18
C SER A 63 34.05 14.23 -3.46
N GLU A 64 33.19 13.41 -4.06
CA GLU A 64 33.58 12.36 -5.02
C GLU A 64 33.88 12.82 -6.45
N ASN A 65 33.81 14.12 -6.78
CA ASN A 65 33.99 14.56 -8.18
C ASN A 65 34.79 15.86 -8.38
N ALA A 66 35.63 16.24 -7.41
CA ALA A 66 36.43 17.45 -7.51
C ALA A 66 37.88 17.12 -7.84
N LYS A 67 38.26 17.26 -9.12
CA LYS A 67 39.67 17.24 -9.56
C LYS A 67 40.57 18.26 -8.84
N ASN A 68 39.98 19.21 -8.08
CA ASN A 68 40.64 20.28 -7.34
C ASN A 68 40.23 20.39 -5.85
N GLY A 69 39.63 19.36 -5.22
CA GLY A 69 39.29 19.40 -3.79
C GLY A 69 38.15 20.35 -3.38
N GLN A 70 37.40 20.93 -4.33
CA GLN A 70 36.19 21.70 -4.03
C GLN A 70 35.00 20.80 -3.70
N ILE A 71 34.51 20.87 -2.47
CA ILE A 71 33.28 20.19 -2.03
C ILE A 71 32.12 20.76 -2.86
N ARG A 72 31.36 19.90 -3.55
CA ARG A 72 30.13 20.32 -4.23
C ARG A 72 28.98 20.30 -3.24
N GLU A 73 28.35 21.46 -3.07
CA GLU A 73 27.16 21.65 -2.24
C GLU A 73 25.91 21.65 -3.13
N SER A 74 24.96 20.76 -2.83
CA SER A 74 23.68 20.67 -3.53
C SER A 74 22.53 20.86 -2.55
N HIS A 75 21.67 21.85 -2.81
CA HIS A 75 20.51 22.16 -1.99
C HIS A 75 19.23 21.51 -2.55
N TYR A 76 18.43 20.92 -1.67
CA TYR A 76 17.17 20.26 -1.99
C TYR A 76 16.06 20.77 -1.07
N GLN A 77 14.88 20.99 -1.66
CA GLN A 77 13.67 21.39 -0.95
C GLN A 77 12.60 20.30 -1.08
N PHE A 78 11.96 19.98 0.04
CA PHE A 78 10.92 18.97 0.18
C PHE A 78 9.70 19.57 0.89
N THR A 79 8.55 18.91 0.77
CA THR A 79 7.36 19.25 1.57
C THR A 79 7.65 19.08 3.06
N HIS A 80 8.30 17.98 3.42
CA HIS A 80 8.82 17.76 4.76
C HIS A 80 9.96 16.73 4.75
N ILE A 81 10.91 16.89 5.67
CA ILE A 81 12.05 16.01 5.87
C ILE A 81 11.85 15.28 7.20
N LEU A 82 11.59 13.98 7.10
CA LEU A 82 11.55 13.07 8.23
C LEU A 82 12.98 12.67 8.58
N THR A 83 13.45 13.18 9.70
CA THR A 83 14.78 12.91 10.26
C THR A 83 14.87 11.49 10.82
N ASP A 84 16.07 11.10 11.20
CA ASP A 84 16.41 9.73 11.62
C ASP A 84 15.82 9.31 12.98
N ASP A 85 15.45 10.29 13.81
CA ASP A 85 14.71 10.12 15.07
C ASP A 85 13.20 9.87 14.87
N VAL A 86 12.67 10.10 13.66
CA VAL A 86 11.23 9.94 13.39
C VAL A 86 10.84 8.45 13.35
N SER A 87 10.07 8.04 14.36
CA SER A 87 9.51 6.69 14.45
C SER A 87 8.57 6.34 13.29
N GLN A 88 8.36 5.04 13.03
CA GLN A 88 7.40 4.57 12.02
C GLN A 88 5.97 5.05 12.30
N SER A 89 5.57 5.13 13.57
CA SER A 89 4.23 5.60 13.95
C SER A 89 4.07 7.09 13.65
N ALA A 90 5.09 7.91 13.95
CA ALA A 90 5.09 9.33 13.63
C ALA A 90 5.06 9.56 12.10
N ALA A 91 5.94 8.86 11.36
CA ALA A 91 5.93 8.89 9.90
C ALA A 91 4.57 8.43 9.32
N PHE A 92 3.93 7.43 9.93
CA PHE A 92 2.59 6.98 9.51
C PHE A 92 1.51 8.03 9.75
N LYS A 93 1.50 8.68 10.91
CA LYS A 93 0.52 9.73 11.22
C LYS A 93 0.62 10.90 10.25
N GLU A 94 1.84 11.27 9.90
CA GLU A 94 2.07 12.38 8.99
C GLU A 94 1.79 12.00 7.52
N LEU A 95 2.31 10.86 7.08
CA LEU A 95 2.21 10.46 5.68
C LEU A 95 0.85 9.83 5.36
N ALA A 96 0.38 8.83 6.12
CA ALA A 96 -0.70 7.95 5.67
C ALA A 96 -2.10 8.35 6.16
N ILE A 97 -2.24 8.96 7.34
CA ILE A 97 -3.56 9.33 7.88
C ILE A 97 -4.35 10.26 6.93
N PRO A 98 -3.75 11.32 6.33
CA PRO A 98 -4.47 12.16 5.38
C PRO A 98 -5.00 11.38 4.16
N PHE A 99 -4.29 10.34 3.71
CA PHE A 99 -4.71 9.51 2.58
C PHE A 99 -5.87 8.58 2.90
N LEU A 100 -5.91 8.08 4.13
CA LEU A 100 -7.01 7.24 4.60
C LEU A 100 -8.27 8.08 4.81
N ASP A 101 -8.13 9.32 5.27
CA ASP A 101 -9.24 10.28 5.31
C ASP A 101 -9.75 10.61 3.89
N ASP A 102 -8.84 10.89 2.95
CA ASP A 102 -9.16 11.07 1.53
C ASP A 102 -9.87 9.84 0.93
N LEU A 103 -9.42 8.63 1.26
CA LEU A 103 -10.04 7.37 0.85
C LEU A 103 -11.49 7.27 1.34
N ILE A 104 -11.73 7.57 2.62
CA ILE A 104 -13.08 7.57 3.21
C ILE A 104 -13.96 8.67 2.59
N GLN A 105 -13.39 9.80 2.18
CA GLN A 105 -14.12 10.87 1.47
C GLN A 105 -14.38 10.56 -0.02
N GLY A 106 -13.92 9.40 -0.51
CA GLY A 106 -14.12 8.98 -1.88
C GLY A 106 -13.10 9.54 -2.87
N LYS A 107 -11.91 9.95 -2.42
CA LYS A 107 -10.81 10.42 -3.25
C LYS A 107 -9.78 9.31 -3.46
N ASN A 108 -9.12 9.33 -4.61
CA ASN A 108 -8.07 8.39 -4.93
C ASN A 108 -6.70 8.99 -4.57
N SER A 109 -5.81 8.17 -4.03
CA SER A 109 -4.46 8.58 -3.67
C SER A 109 -3.43 7.52 -4.08
N VAL A 110 -2.21 7.99 -4.33
CA VAL A 110 -1.06 7.14 -4.60
C VAL A 110 0.07 7.57 -3.70
N LEU A 111 0.66 6.60 -3.01
CA LEU A 111 1.85 6.76 -2.20
C LEU A 111 2.92 5.84 -2.77
N PHE A 112 4.05 6.41 -3.16
CA PHE A 112 5.16 5.63 -3.66
C PHE A 112 6.44 5.92 -2.90
N THR A 113 7.30 4.92 -2.74
CA THR A 113 8.64 5.10 -2.19
C THR A 113 9.70 4.99 -3.27
N TYR A 114 10.63 5.94 -3.24
CA TYR A 114 11.74 6.05 -4.16
C TYR A 114 13.06 6.22 -3.39
N GLY A 115 14.12 5.59 -3.92
CA GLY A 115 15.46 5.60 -3.35
C GLY A 115 16.28 4.40 -3.79
N ILE A 116 17.58 4.42 -3.51
CA ILE A 116 18.51 3.34 -3.82
C ILE A 116 18.24 2.07 -2.99
N THR A 117 18.83 0.94 -3.37
CA THR A 117 18.80 -0.28 -2.54
C THR A 117 19.44 0.01 -1.19
N GLY A 118 18.82 -0.47 -0.10
CA GLY A 118 19.29 -0.21 1.26
C GLY A 118 18.89 1.15 1.86
N SER A 119 18.19 2.03 1.12
CA SER A 119 17.75 3.34 1.63
C SER A 119 16.52 3.30 2.55
N GLY A 120 15.96 2.12 2.84
CA GLY A 120 14.79 1.99 3.74
C GLY A 120 13.41 2.08 3.09
N LYS A 121 13.28 1.89 1.76
CA LYS A 121 11.97 1.83 1.06
C LYS A 121 11.01 0.79 1.67
N THR A 122 11.45 -0.47 1.69
CA THR A 122 10.68 -1.58 2.27
C THR A 122 10.45 -1.40 3.77
N TYR A 123 11.41 -0.79 4.49
CA TYR A 123 11.23 -0.47 5.91
C TYR A 123 10.10 0.55 6.10
N THR A 124 10.05 1.60 5.28
CA THR A 124 8.98 2.61 5.34
C THR A 124 7.61 2.02 5.01
N MET A 125 7.53 1.18 3.97
CA MET A 125 6.26 0.63 3.48
C MET A 125 5.74 -0.52 4.32
N MET A 126 6.59 -1.50 4.60
CA MET A 126 6.21 -2.73 5.30
C MET A 126 6.56 -2.66 6.78
N GLY A 127 7.80 -2.28 7.09
CA GLY A 127 8.37 -2.38 8.43
C GLY A 127 8.48 -3.82 8.95
N PRO A 128 9.23 -4.05 10.04
CA PRO A 128 9.20 -5.32 10.77
C PRO A 128 7.89 -5.49 11.56
N LEU A 129 7.59 -6.72 12.02
CA LEU A 129 6.36 -7.03 12.76
C LEU A 129 6.20 -6.23 14.05
N ASN A 130 7.31 -5.97 14.76
CA ASN A 130 7.34 -5.18 15.99
C ASN A 130 7.29 -3.66 15.75
N ASN A 131 7.50 -3.21 14.51
CA ASN A 131 7.45 -1.80 14.16
C ASN A 131 6.92 -1.62 12.73
N PRO A 132 5.62 -1.90 12.50
CA PRO A 132 5.04 -1.90 11.17
C PRO A 132 5.19 -0.55 10.49
N GLY A 133 5.32 -0.59 9.16
CA GLY A 133 5.38 0.56 8.28
C GLY A 133 4.01 1.08 7.87
N LEU A 134 3.96 1.81 6.76
CA LEU A 134 2.75 2.48 6.31
C LEU A 134 1.62 1.52 5.92
N ILE A 135 1.92 0.43 5.21
CA ILE A 135 0.90 -0.49 4.69
C ILE A 135 0.17 -1.22 5.83
N PRO A 136 0.86 -1.90 6.79
CA PRO A 136 0.14 -2.62 7.83
C PRO A 136 -0.67 -1.71 8.75
N ARG A 137 -0.12 -0.54 9.10
CA ARG A 137 -0.84 0.47 9.88
C ARG A 137 -2.05 1.02 9.13
N SER A 138 -1.95 1.15 7.80
CA SER A 138 -3.09 1.58 6.98
C SER A 138 -4.25 0.60 7.04
N PHE A 139 -3.98 -0.70 7.03
CA PHE A 139 -5.02 -1.72 7.24
C PHE A 139 -5.63 -1.63 8.63
N ASP A 140 -4.83 -1.47 9.68
CA ASP A 140 -5.37 -1.30 11.04
C ASP A 140 -6.31 -0.11 11.13
N VAL A 141 -5.84 1.07 10.72
CA VAL A 141 -6.59 2.31 10.88
C VAL A 141 -7.86 2.31 10.05
N ILE A 142 -7.84 1.81 8.80
CA ILE A 142 -9.06 1.79 7.99
C ILE A 142 -10.11 0.88 8.62
N PHE A 143 -9.74 -0.31 9.09
CA PHE A 143 -10.68 -1.24 9.72
C PHE A 143 -11.16 -0.74 11.09
N ASN A 144 -10.31 -0.09 11.87
CA ASN A 144 -10.72 0.57 13.11
C ASN A 144 -11.72 1.71 12.84
N SER A 145 -11.63 2.37 11.68
CA SER A 145 -12.50 3.49 11.32
C SER A 145 -13.85 3.02 10.76
N ILE A 146 -13.86 2.05 9.85
CA ILE A 146 -15.10 1.61 9.16
C ILE A 146 -15.77 0.40 9.82
N GLY A 147 -15.16 -0.20 10.85
CA GLY A 147 -15.57 -1.47 11.45
C GLY A 147 -17.09 -1.61 11.69
N PRO A 148 -17.77 -0.63 12.32
CA PRO A 148 -19.21 -0.69 12.57
C PRO A 148 -20.08 -0.74 11.30
N TYR A 149 -19.55 -0.29 10.16
CA TYR A 149 -20.28 -0.12 8.91
C TYR A 149 -19.87 -1.14 7.83
N LEU A 150 -19.12 -2.20 8.19
CA LEU A 150 -18.74 -3.25 7.25
C LEU A 150 -19.98 -3.99 6.72
N GLY A 151 -20.11 -4.11 5.40
CA GLY A 151 -21.25 -4.80 4.76
C GLY A 151 -21.22 -6.33 4.93
N LYS A 152 -22.18 -7.07 4.36
CA LYS A 152 -22.22 -8.56 4.41
C LYS A 152 -21.21 -9.21 3.43
N LYS A 153 -20.37 -10.15 3.89
CA LYS A 153 -19.33 -10.79 3.06
C LYS A 153 -19.92 -11.41 1.80
N TYR A 154 -19.23 -11.23 0.68
CA TYR A 154 -19.60 -11.65 -0.68
C TYR A 154 -20.76 -10.89 -1.34
N LEU A 155 -21.36 -9.88 -0.70
CA LEU A 155 -22.42 -9.10 -1.35
C LEU A 155 -21.96 -8.48 -2.67
N LEU A 156 -20.71 -8.02 -2.72
CA LEU A 156 -20.09 -7.43 -3.90
C LEU A 156 -19.02 -8.36 -4.46
N ARG A 157 -19.01 -8.50 -5.78
CA ARG A 157 -17.95 -9.20 -6.52
C ARG A 157 -17.37 -8.28 -7.57
N SER A 158 -16.05 -8.27 -7.70
CA SER A 158 -15.39 -7.57 -8.81
C SER A 158 -15.77 -8.23 -10.14
N ASP A 159 -16.15 -7.41 -11.12
CA ASP A 159 -16.39 -7.82 -12.51
C ASP A 159 -15.08 -8.03 -13.30
N ARG A 160 -13.92 -7.75 -12.67
CA ARG A 160 -12.57 -7.74 -13.28
C ARG A 160 -12.39 -6.72 -14.41
N GLN A 161 -13.31 -5.77 -14.50
CA GLN A 161 -13.39 -4.68 -15.47
C GLN A 161 -13.58 -3.31 -14.78
N ASN A 162 -13.00 -3.15 -13.58
CA ASN A 162 -13.06 -1.93 -12.77
C ASN A 162 -14.43 -1.58 -12.17
N GLY A 163 -15.34 -2.55 -12.10
CA GLY A 163 -16.66 -2.44 -11.50
C GLY A 163 -16.95 -3.52 -10.46
N TYR A 164 -18.15 -3.44 -9.89
CA TYR A 164 -18.66 -4.37 -8.88
C TYR A 164 -20.09 -4.79 -9.23
N GLU A 165 -20.33 -6.08 -9.15
CA GLU A 165 -21.64 -6.70 -9.29
C GLU A 165 -22.21 -7.04 -7.90
N ILE A 166 -23.52 -6.84 -7.75
CA ILE A 166 -24.25 -7.28 -6.55
C ILE A 166 -24.62 -8.75 -6.74
N GLN A 167 -24.19 -9.60 -5.82
CA GLN A 167 -24.51 -11.01 -5.85
C GLN A 167 -25.92 -11.28 -5.31
N SER A 168 -26.60 -12.25 -5.92
CA SER A 168 -27.84 -12.81 -5.37
C SER A 168 -27.58 -13.61 -4.09
N GLU A 169 -28.60 -13.81 -3.27
CA GLU A 169 -28.46 -14.58 -2.03
C GLU A 169 -27.95 -16.01 -2.26
N THR A 170 -28.37 -16.64 -3.36
CA THR A 170 -27.91 -17.99 -3.73
C THR A 170 -26.44 -18.02 -4.11
N GLU A 171 -25.95 -17.01 -4.85
CA GLU A 171 -24.52 -16.87 -5.17
C GLU A 171 -23.68 -16.68 -3.92
N ILE A 172 -24.12 -15.83 -2.99
CA ILE A 172 -23.45 -15.58 -1.71
C ILE A 172 -23.34 -16.89 -0.91
N LEU A 173 -24.42 -17.67 -0.84
CA LEU A 173 -24.43 -18.96 -0.13
C LEU A 173 -23.50 -19.98 -0.77
N LEU A 174 -23.46 -20.07 -2.10
CA LEU A 174 -22.55 -20.95 -2.83
C LEU A 174 -21.09 -20.56 -2.62
N GLU A 175 -20.79 -19.26 -2.61
CA GLU A 175 -19.43 -18.76 -2.40
C GLU A 175 -18.94 -19.02 -0.97
N ARG A 176 -19.81 -18.84 0.03
CA ARG A 176 -19.57 -19.26 1.42
C ARG A 176 -19.28 -20.75 1.50
N GLN A 177 -20.11 -21.60 0.90
CA GLN A 177 -19.87 -23.04 0.90
C GLN A 177 -18.50 -23.35 0.28
N ARG A 178 -18.17 -22.80 -0.88
CA ARG A 178 -16.88 -23.09 -1.54
C ARG A 178 -15.66 -22.67 -0.72
N LYS A 179 -15.71 -21.52 -0.05
CA LYS A 179 -14.56 -20.93 0.66
C LYS A 179 -14.50 -21.26 2.15
N GLU A 180 -15.63 -21.61 2.77
CA GLU A 180 -15.75 -21.91 4.21
C GLU A 180 -15.90 -23.42 4.49
N ILE A 181 -15.96 -24.30 3.46
CA ILE A 181 -15.86 -25.75 3.69
C ILE A 181 -14.52 -26.05 4.42
N PRO A 182 -14.57 -26.63 5.62
CA PRO A 182 -13.38 -27.02 6.35
C PRO A 182 -12.64 -28.11 5.59
N ILE A 183 -11.32 -28.00 5.51
CA ILE A 183 -10.43 -29.09 5.16
C ILE A 183 -10.54 -30.15 6.27
N ILE A 184 -11.55 -31.04 6.18
CA ILE A 184 -11.44 -32.40 6.72
C ILE A 184 -10.59 -33.16 5.70
N LYS A 185 -9.28 -32.88 5.69
CA LYS A 185 -8.26 -33.81 5.23
C LYS A 185 -7.39 -34.16 6.42
N ILE A 186 -7.71 -35.33 6.95
CA ILE A 186 -6.88 -36.26 7.69
C ILE A 186 -5.39 -36.01 7.39
N ASN A 187 -4.66 -35.55 8.39
CA ASN A 187 -3.24 -35.85 8.55
C ASN A 187 -2.99 -36.14 10.02
N ASN A 188 -3.27 -37.40 10.40
CA ASN A 188 -2.58 -38.02 11.51
C ASN A 188 -1.10 -38.07 11.12
N ASN A 189 -0.27 -37.23 11.72
CA ASN A 189 0.98 -37.60 12.39
C ASN A 189 1.88 -36.38 12.64
N GLN A 190 2.37 -36.31 13.89
CA GLN A 190 3.44 -35.45 14.42
C GLN A 190 3.10 -33.98 14.71
N ARG A 191 2.31 -33.78 15.78
CA ARG A 191 2.44 -32.58 16.63
C ARG A 191 3.59 -32.81 17.62
N THR A 192 4.82 -32.51 17.22
CA THR A 192 5.84 -32.06 18.19
C THR A 192 5.51 -30.61 18.53
N LYS A 193 4.95 -30.41 19.72
CA LYS A 193 4.78 -29.07 20.30
C LYS A 193 6.16 -28.51 20.63
N ILE A 194 6.70 -27.69 19.74
CA ILE A 194 7.63 -26.64 20.11
C ILE A 194 6.84 -25.34 19.91
N SER A 195 6.50 -24.71 21.02
CA SER A 195 5.89 -23.39 21.06
C SER A 195 6.91 -22.38 20.53
N GLU A 196 6.86 -22.11 19.23
CA GLU A 196 7.46 -20.90 18.68
C GLU A 196 6.74 -19.69 19.31
N PRO A 197 7.46 -18.63 19.72
CA PRO A 197 6.83 -17.42 20.22
C PRO A 197 5.84 -16.92 19.16
N THR A 198 4.59 -16.69 19.54
CA THR A 198 3.60 -16.10 18.64
C THR A 198 4.16 -14.77 18.16
N ASN A 199 4.55 -14.72 16.88
CA ASN A 199 5.02 -13.51 16.18
C ASN A 199 3.87 -12.51 16.07
N THR A 200 3.47 -11.91 17.19
CA THR A 200 2.38 -10.94 17.25
C THR A 200 2.88 -9.61 16.73
N ARG A 201 2.26 -9.15 15.64
CA ARG A 201 2.50 -7.83 15.07
C ARG A 201 2.00 -6.74 16.05
N THR A 202 2.73 -5.64 16.15
CA THR A 202 2.24 -4.44 16.85
C THR A 202 1.06 -3.84 16.07
N LEU A 203 -0.09 -3.70 16.72
CA LEU A 203 -1.29 -3.12 16.11
C LEU A 203 -1.28 -1.59 16.25
N ASP A 204 -1.80 -0.88 15.24
CA ASP A 204 -2.15 0.52 15.36
C ASP A 204 -3.59 0.66 15.86
N MET A 205 -3.79 1.36 16.98
CA MET A 205 -5.12 1.56 17.56
C MET A 205 -5.78 2.86 17.09
N THR A 206 -5.13 3.62 16.20
CA THR A 206 -5.68 4.86 15.66
C THR A 206 -6.94 4.56 14.86
N SER A 207 -7.94 5.43 14.97
CA SER A 207 -9.08 5.49 14.05
C SER A 207 -9.34 6.92 13.62
N ILE A 208 -9.96 7.08 12.46
CA ILE A 208 -10.23 8.39 11.84
C ILE A 208 -11.65 8.79 12.21
N TRP A 209 -11.82 9.42 13.37
CA TRP A 209 -13.13 9.88 13.85
C TRP A 209 -13.67 11.10 13.10
N ASN A 210 -12.79 11.88 12.46
CA ASN A 210 -13.16 13.10 11.75
C ASN A 210 -13.65 12.84 10.31
N ALA A 211 -13.48 11.62 9.80
CA ALA A 211 -14.00 11.28 8.49
C ALA A 211 -15.52 11.20 8.59
N GLN A 212 -16.21 12.00 7.77
CA GLN A 212 -17.68 12.02 7.67
C GLN A 212 -18.18 10.69 7.07
N LEU A 213 -18.09 9.61 7.85
CA LEU A 213 -18.65 8.32 7.50
C LEU A 213 -20.17 8.47 7.37
N ASN A 214 -20.71 7.91 6.31
CA ASN A 214 -22.15 7.90 6.12
C ASN A 214 -22.68 6.64 6.79
N GLU A 215 -23.44 6.83 7.86
CA GLU A 215 -24.01 5.73 8.65
C GLU A 215 -24.98 4.85 7.84
N ASN A 216 -25.52 5.39 6.74
CA ASN A 216 -26.40 4.66 5.82
C ASN A 216 -25.63 3.91 4.71
N CYS A 217 -24.30 3.92 4.74
CA CYS A 217 -23.45 3.19 3.80
C CYS A 217 -22.96 1.89 4.42
N SER A 218 -22.92 0.82 3.61
CA SER A 218 -22.11 -0.36 3.89
C SER A 218 -20.75 -0.22 3.21
N TYR A 219 -19.68 -0.55 3.93
CA TYR A 219 -18.31 -0.43 3.42
C TYR A 219 -17.71 -1.82 3.17
N PHE A 220 -16.91 -1.90 2.10
CA PHE A 220 -16.19 -3.11 1.71
C PHE A 220 -14.76 -2.73 1.33
N ILE A 221 -13.78 -3.57 1.69
CA ILE A 221 -12.39 -3.38 1.30
C ILE A 221 -11.98 -4.52 0.38
N PHE A 222 -11.46 -4.14 -0.78
CA PHE A 222 -10.84 -5.06 -1.74
C PHE A 222 -9.36 -4.75 -1.87
N VAL A 223 -8.54 -5.80 -1.93
CA VAL A 223 -7.10 -5.68 -2.10
C VAL A 223 -6.67 -6.35 -3.39
N THR A 224 -5.78 -5.69 -4.12
CA THR A 224 -5.05 -6.25 -5.26
C THR A 224 -3.56 -6.11 -5.00
N PHE A 225 -2.77 -7.05 -5.50
CA PHE A 225 -1.33 -6.95 -5.38
C PHE A 225 -0.66 -7.39 -6.67
N VAL A 226 0.07 -6.46 -7.28
CA VAL A 226 0.64 -6.61 -8.61
C VAL A 226 2.13 -6.30 -8.56
N GLU A 227 2.91 -7.02 -9.34
CA GLU A 227 4.32 -6.73 -9.59
C GLU A 227 4.50 -6.24 -11.03
N ILE A 228 5.15 -5.09 -11.20
CA ILE A 228 5.58 -4.58 -12.50
C ILE A 228 7.07 -4.92 -12.65
N TYR A 229 7.38 -5.75 -13.63
CA TYR A 229 8.74 -6.18 -13.91
C TYR A 229 8.97 -6.29 -15.42
N ASN A 230 10.04 -5.66 -15.91
CA ASN A 230 10.41 -5.66 -17.33
C ASN A 230 9.23 -5.25 -18.25
N ASN A 231 8.49 -4.21 -17.87
CA ASN A 231 7.28 -3.71 -18.55
C ASN A 231 6.10 -4.70 -18.61
N TYR A 232 6.18 -5.84 -17.91
CA TYR A 232 5.08 -6.79 -17.73
C TYR A 232 4.43 -6.62 -16.36
N ILE A 233 3.14 -6.94 -16.29
CA ILE A 233 2.29 -6.76 -15.12
C ILE A 233 1.87 -8.15 -14.61
N TYR A 234 2.33 -8.55 -13.44
CA TYR A 234 2.04 -9.85 -12.85
C TYR A 234 1.12 -9.72 -11.65
N ASP A 235 0.02 -10.46 -11.64
CA ASP A 235 -0.89 -10.52 -10.49
C ASP A 235 -0.32 -11.49 -9.46
N LEU A 236 0.01 -11.01 -8.26
CA LEU A 236 0.58 -11.81 -7.18
C LEU A 236 -0.48 -12.65 -6.46
N PHE A 237 -1.77 -12.43 -6.70
CA PHE A 237 -2.87 -13.23 -6.17
C PHE A 237 -3.38 -14.31 -7.14
N ASP A 238 -2.85 -14.34 -8.37
CA ASP A 238 -3.18 -15.38 -9.33
C ASP A 238 -2.73 -16.77 -8.81
N ASP A 239 -3.66 -17.72 -8.79
CA ASP A 239 -3.40 -19.06 -8.24
C ASP A 239 -2.59 -19.92 -9.23
N ASP A 240 -2.61 -19.55 -10.52
CA ASP A 240 -1.94 -20.27 -11.58
C ASP A 240 -0.43 -19.96 -11.68
N ILE A 241 0.10 -19.03 -10.88
CA ILE A 241 1.54 -18.66 -10.86
C ILE A 241 2.44 -19.89 -10.62
N LEU A 242 1.94 -20.89 -9.89
CA LEU A 242 2.70 -22.10 -9.57
C LEU A 242 2.61 -23.18 -10.67
N ASN A 243 1.58 -23.14 -11.51
CA ASN A 243 1.25 -24.24 -12.42
C ASN A 243 1.41 -23.88 -13.90
N LYS A 244 1.40 -22.58 -14.24
CA LYS A 244 1.51 -22.08 -15.61
C LYS A 244 2.57 -20.98 -15.68
N ALA A 245 3.10 -20.75 -16.88
CA ALA A 245 3.97 -19.61 -17.13
C ALA A 245 3.21 -18.32 -16.77
N PRO A 246 3.83 -17.39 -16.02
CA PRO A 246 3.17 -16.18 -15.57
C PRO A 246 2.76 -15.34 -16.79
N GLN A 247 1.47 -15.02 -16.88
CA GLN A 247 0.94 -14.20 -17.97
C GLN A 247 0.80 -12.75 -17.53
N SER A 248 1.37 -11.86 -18.34
CA SER A 248 1.21 -10.42 -18.11
C SER A 248 -0.25 -10.01 -18.26
N LYS A 249 -0.75 -9.27 -17.29
CA LYS A 249 -2.06 -8.61 -17.33
C LYS A 249 -1.99 -7.39 -18.25
N GLN A 250 -3.17 -6.95 -18.73
CA GLN A 250 -3.29 -5.83 -19.67
C GLN A 250 -3.82 -4.58 -18.96
N LEU A 251 -3.20 -3.43 -19.26
CA LEU A 251 -3.74 -2.13 -18.90
C LEU A 251 -4.86 -1.76 -19.88
N ARG A 252 -5.99 -1.30 -19.35
CA ARG A 252 -7.18 -0.85 -20.10
C ARG A 252 -7.71 0.43 -19.48
N GLU A 253 -8.58 1.12 -20.21
CA GLU A 253 -9.35 2.25 -19.70
C GLU A 253 -10.81 1.83 -19.57
N ASP A 254 -11.45 2.23 -18.48
CA ASP A 254 -12.88 2.02 -18.31
C ASP A 254 -13.70 3.02 -19.13
N ASN A 255 -15.04 2.89 -19.11
CA ASN A 255 -15.93 3.80 -19.82
C ASN A 255 -15.84 5.27 -19.34
N ARG A 256 -15.13 5.53 -18.23
CA ARG A 256 -14.89 6.86 -17.67
C ARG A 256 -13.45 7.34 -17.95
N GLY A 257 -12.68 6.63 -18.77
CA GLY A 257 -11.28 6.93 -19.10
C GLY A 257 -10.31 6.68 -17.95
N ARG A 258 -10.70 5.92 -16.92
CA ARG A 258 -9.80 5.60 -15.80
C ARG A 258 -8.99 4.36 -16.13
N PRO A 259 -7.65 4.41 -16.01
CA PRO A 259 -6.83 3.24 -16.25
C PRO A 259 -7.06 2.19 -15.17
N TYR A 260 -7.14 0.92 -15.57
CA TYR A 260 -7.23 -0.23 -14.68
C TYR A 260 -6.53 -1.44 -15.31
N ILE A 261 -6.17 -2.40 -14.47
CA ILE A 261 -5.56 -3.64 -14.93
C ILE A 261 -6.66 -4.70 -15.04
N ARG A 262 -6.87 -5.20 -16.26
CA ARG A 262 -7.90 -6.19 -16.56
C ARG A 262 -7.53 -7.57 -16.01
N ASP A 263 -8.53 -8.31 -15.53
CA ASP A 263 -8.38 -9.71 -15.09
C ASP A 263 -7.40 -9.90 -13.92
N VAL A 264 -7.19 -8.84 -13.13
CA VAL A 264 -6.53 -8.92 -11.82
C VAL A 264 -7.52 -9.42 -10.78
N LYS A 265 -7.04 -10.30 -9.92
CA LYS A 265 -7.81 -10.86 -8.82
C LYS A 265 -7.92 -9.83 -7.69
N GLU A 266 -9.13 -9.36 -7.46
CA GLU A 266 -9.47 -8.52 -6.31
C GLU A 266 -10.05 -9.38 -5.20
N ILE A 267 -9.46 -9.31 -4.01
CA ILE A 267 -9.87 -10.12 -2.87
C ILE A 267 -10.50 -9.22 -1.81
N GLU A 268 -11.73 -9.54 -1.44
CA GLU A 268 -12.43 -8.90 -0.32
C GLU A 268 -11.80 -9.31 1.00
N VAL A 269 -11.47 -8.33 1.86
CA VAL A 269 -10.90 -8.55 3.20
C VAL A 269 -11.81 -7.96 4.28
N ARG A 270 -11.91 -8.62 5.44
CA ARG A 270 -12.81 -8.25 6.55
C ARG A 270 -12.12 -7.85 7.84
N SER A 271 -10.82 -8.05 7.92
CA SER A 271 -10.02 -7.62 9.05
C SER A 271 -8.63 -7.20 8.59
N SER A 272 -7.96 -6.43 9.43
CA SER A 272 -6.55 -6.11 9.21
C SER A 272 -5.71 -7.40 9.12
N GLU A 273 -6.01 -8.41 9.94
CA GLU A 273 -5.29 -9.69 9.91
C GLU A 273 -5.42 -10.42 8.56
N GLU A 274 -6.64 -10.55 8.01
CA GLU A 274 -6.87 -11.16 6.69
C GLU A 274 -6.11 -10.40 5.59
N ALA A 275 -6.05 -9.07 5.68
CA ALA A 275 -5.29 -8.24 4.75
C ALA A 275 -3.76 -8.42 4.87
N ILE A 276 -3.24 -8.59 6.09
CA ILE A 276 -1.81 -8.85 6.34
C ILE A 276 -1.42 -10.26 5.88
N GLU A 277 -2.25 -11.26 6.12
CA GLU A 277 -2.04 -12.62 5.59
C GLU A 277 -1.96 -12.60 4.07
N LEU A 278 -2.90 -11.88 3.43
CA LEU A 278 -2.94 -11.70 1.99
C LEU A 278 -1.69 -10.98 1.45
N LEU A 279 -1.23 -9.93 2.14
CA LEU A 279 0.01 -9.23 1.83
C LEU A 279 1.22 -10.16 1.90
N ASN A 280 1.35 -10.94 2.99
CA ASN A 280 2.43 -11.91 3.18
C ASN A 280 2.41 -13.02 2.12
N MET A 281 1.22 -13.49 1.73
CA MET A 281 1.06 -14.45 0.64
C MET A 281 1.59 -13.87 -0.68
N GLY A 282 1.23 -12.64 -1.03
CA GLY A 282 1.72 -11.99 -2.25
C GLY A 282 3.24 -11.77 -2.23
N LEU A 283 3.80 -11.34 -1.09
CA LEU A 283 5.26 -11.20 -0.92
C LEU A 283 6.00 -12.55 -1.07
N LYS A 284 5.42 -13.65 -0.57
CA LYS A 284 5.98 -14.99 -0.73
C LYS A 284 5.97 -15.42 -2.20
N ARG A 285 4.87 -15.16 -2.92
CA ARG A 285 4.75 -15.47 -4.36
C ARG A 285 5.73 -14.64 -5.20
N ARG A 286 5.91 -13.36 -4.88
CA ARG A 286 6.96 -12.51 -5.46
C ARG A 286 8.36 -13.12 -5.31
N ARG A 287 8.71 -13.61 -4.10
CA ARG A 287 10.01 -14.27 -3.87
C ARG A 287 10.20 -15.54 -4.71
N ILE A 288 9.15 -16.36 -4.85
CA ILE A 288 9.20 -17.58 -5.66
C ILE A 288 9.41 -17.23 -7.13
N ALA A 289 8.69 -16.23 -7.66
CA ALA A 289 8.87 -15.74 -9.02
C ALA A 289 10.31 -15.22 -9.25
N HIS A 290 10.90 -14.49 -8.29
CA HIS A 290 12.30 -14.06 -8.35
C HIS A 290 13.27 -15.24 -8.47
N THR A 291 13.08 -16.31 -7.70
CA THR A 291 13.95 -17.50 -7.75
C THR A 291 13.83 -18.28 -9.05
N GLN A 292 12.67 -18.27 -9.69
CA GLN A 292 12.49 -18.88 -11.02
C GLN A 292 13.10 -18.03 -12.14
N LEU A 293 13.24 -16.71 -11.93
CA LEU A 293 13.64 -15.75 -12.96
C LEU A 293 15.05 -15.14 -12.76
N ASN A 294 15.91 -15.65 -11.87
CA ASN A 294 17.24 -15.08 -11.57
C ASN A 294 17.21 -13.55 -11.33
N THR A 295 16.16 -13.05 -10.68
CA THR A 295 15.85 -11.61 -10.64
C THR A 295 16.10 -11.01 -9.25
N GLU A 296 16.81 -9.88 -9.20
CA GLU A 296 16.99 -9.06 -7.99
C GLU A 296 15.73 -8.21 -7.72
N SER A 297 15.26 -8.17 -6.47
CA SER A 297 14.04 -7.44 -6.07
C SER A 297 14.11 -5.92 -6.19
N SER A 298 15.30 -5.36 -6.43
CA SER A 298 15.51 -3.93 -6.69
C SER A 298 15.03 -3.48 -8.09
N ARG A 299 14.80 -4.43 -9.00
CA ARG A 299 14.45 -4.16 -10.41
C ARG A 299 12.96 -4.30 -10.73
N SER A 300 12.13 -4.63 -9.74
CA SER A 300 10.68 -4.73 -9.88
C SER A 300 9.97 -3.76 -8.92
N HIS A 301 8.80 -3.28 -9.34
CA HIS A 301 7.94 -2.43 -8.52
C HIS A 301 6.72 -3.22 -8.05
N SER A 302 6.48 -3.22 -6.75
CA SER A 302 5.30 -3.80 -6.13
C SER A 302 4.23 -2.74 -5.96
N VAL A 303 3.03 -3.01 -6.48
CA VAL A 303 1.85 -2.15 -6.40
C VAL A 303 0.76 -2.88 -5.61
N LEU A 304 0.60 -2.51 -4.35
CA LEU A 304 -0.51 -2.96 -3.52
C LEU A 304 -1.61 -1.91 -3.58
N SER A 305 -2.82 -2.29 -4.00
CA SER A 305 -3.94 -1.35 -4.02
C SER A 305 -5.02 -1.78 -3.04
N MET A 306 -5.43 -0.84 -2.19
CA MET A 306 -6.56 -0.96 -1.27
C MET A 306 -7.70 -0.14 -1.84
N ARG A 307 -8.80 -0.81 -2.21
CA ARG A 307 -10.00 -0.16 -2.70
C ARG A 307 -11.10 -0.21 -1.64
N LEU A 308 -11.62 0.96 -1.30
CA LEU A 308 -12.80 1.10 -0.46
C LEU A 308 -14.03 1.23 -1.36
N VAL A 309 -15.03 0.39 -1.14
CA VAL A 309 -16.32 0.47 -1.83
C VAL A 309 -17.37 0.88 -0.81
N GLN A 310 -17.95 2.05 -1.04
CA GLN A 310 -19.07 2.58 -0.28
C GLN A 310 -20.35 2.21 -1.01
N PHE A 311 -21.21 1.45 -0.35
CA PHE A 311 -22.42 0.93 -0.93
C PHE A 311 -23.63 1.57 -0.27
N HIS A 312 -24.36 2.38 -1.03
CA HIS A 312 -25.56 3.07 -0.59
C HIS A 312 -26.61 3.02 -1.68
N ASN A 313 -27.86 2.67 -1.33
CA ASN A 313 -28.99 2.58 -2.28
C ASN A 313 -28.68 1.77 -3.56
N ASN A 314 -28.00 0.62 -3.41
CA ASN A 314 -27.56 -0.24 -4.52
C ASN A 314 -26.54 0.37 -5.48
N ILE A 315 -25.88 1.47 -5.10
CA ILE A 315 -24.85 2.12 -5.91
C ILE A 315 -23.49 1.93 -5.23
N PRO A 316 -22.55 1.19 -5.85
CA PRO A 316 -21.18 1.11 -5.37
C PRO A 316 -20.38 2.34 -5.82
N LEU A 317 -19.89 3.12 -4.85
CA LEU A 317 -18.93 4.20 -5.06
C LEU A 317 -17.54 3.72 -4.63
N THR A 318 -16.55 3.92 -5.48
CA THR A 318 -15.21 3.37 -5.27
C THR A 318 -14.18 4.47 -5.04
N SER A 319 -13.29 4.25 -4.09
CA SER A 319 -12.07 5.02 -3.88
C SER A 319 -10.89 4.09 -3.67
N LEU A 320 -9.68 4.57 -4.01
CA LEU A 320 -8.49 3.74 -4.16
C LEU A 320 -7.28 4.42 -3.52
N VAL A 321 -6.55 3.67 -2.69
CA VAL A 321 -5.16 4.01 -2.32
C VAL A 321 -4.23 2.97 -2.93
N CYS A 322 -3.20 3.42 -3.65
CA CYS A 322 -2.14 2.57 -4.16
C CYS A 322 -0.83 2.82 -3.40
N PHE A 323 -0.20 1.75 -2.92
CA PHE A 323 1.14 1.76 -2.34
C PHE A 323 2.14 1.15 -3.33
N VAL A 324 3.13 1.93 -3.74
CA VAL A 324 4.17 1.51 -4.72
C VAL A 324 5.54 1.44 -4.05
N PHE A 325 6.21 0.28 -4.10
CA PHE A 325 7.46 0.04 -3.37
C PHE A 325 8.35 -1.09 -3.93
#